data_AF-A0A960YUX9-F1
#
_entry.id   AF-A0A960YUX9-F1
#
_cell.length_a   1.000
_cell.length_b   1.000
_cell.length_c   1.000
_cell.angle_alpha   90.00
_cell.angle_beta   90.00
_cell.angle_gamma   90.00
#
_symmetry.space_group_name_H-M   'P 1'
#
loop_
_entity.id
_entity.type
_entity.pdbx_description
1 polymer ?
#
loop_
_entity_poly.entity_id
_entity_poly.type
_entity_poly.pdbx_seq_one_letter_code
_entity_poly.pdbx_strand_id
1 'polypeptide(L)'
;AQLTLELWNVSQVRRPLHVFVPQGKAQIRPYANEGNSIRLKDALVHQSSTLPVKIPSGSELDGAAAIDWSRIECQKPAHFKFGLLVSQGLLLSTHPGPDLDRPVCWLRRFPATQGPLQHNAQIEIYNSKEMDYAELEVHAPSSELALGQKTSFHQDWLFWQNL
;
A
#
# COMPACT_ATOMS: atom_id res chain seq x y z
N ALA A 1 -22.06 -17.65 -20.54
CA ALA A 1 -21.85 -16.28 -20.02
C ALA A 1 -20.48 -16.24 -19.38
N GLN A 2 -19.74 -15.15 -19.57
CA GLN A 2 -18.49 -14.86 -18.88
C GLN A 2 -18.72 -13.66 -17.96
N LEU A 3 -18.07 -13.65 -16.80
CA LEU A 3 -18.10 -12.57 -15.84
C LEU A 3 -16.68 -12.06 -15.66
N THR A 4 -16.47 -10.76 -15.90
CA THR A 4 -15.26 -10.06 -15.44
C THR A 4 -15.35 -9.89 -13.92
N LEU A 5 -14.42 -10.50 -13.19
CA LEU A 5 -14.30 -10.35 -11.74
C LEU A 5 -13.08 -9.51 -11.41
N GLU A 6 -13.29 -8.56 -10.50
CA GLU A 6 -12.24 -7.74 -9.88
C GLU A 6 -12.25 -8.00 -8.38
N LEU A 7 -11.07 -8.26 -7.82
CA LEU A 7 -10.91 -8.54 -6.39
C LEU A 7 -9.96 -7.52 -5.79
N TRP A 8 -10.39 -6.91 -4.69
CA TRP A 8 -9.53 -6.05 -3.90
C TRP A 8 -9.81 -6.25 -2.41
N ASN A 9 -8.83 -5.89 -1.59
CA ASN A 9 -8.98 -5.90 -0.14
C ASN A 9 -8.50 -4.57 0.42
N VAL A 10 -9.39 -3.95 1.18
CA VAL A 10 -9.20 -2.65 1.83
C VAL A 10 -8.90 -2.88 3.30
N SER A 11 -7.88 -2.18 3.79
CA SER A 11 -7.53 -2.15 5.21
C SER A 11 -7.61 -0.71 5.70
N GLN A 12 -8.45 -0.47 6.70
CA GLN A 12 -8.54 0.83 7.35
C GLN A 12 -7.58 0.85 8.52
N VAL A 13 -6.67 1.81 8.52
CA VAL A 13 -5.71 1.94 9.61
C VAL A 13 -5.70 3.35 10.18
N ARG A 14 -5.86 3.41 11.51
CA ARG A 14 -5.89 4.67 12.24
C ARG A 14 -4.61 5.46 12.03
N ARG A 15 -4.77 6.77 11.93
CA ARG A 15 -3.67 7.73 11.90
C ARG A 15 -3.14 8.01 13.32
N PRO A 16 -1.90 8.51 13.45
CA PRO A 16 -0.93 8.81 12.38
C PRO A 16 -0.25 7.55 11.83
N LEU A 17 -0.03 7.49 10.52
CA LEU A 17 0.78 6.41 9.93
C LEU A 17 1.64 6.90 8.76
N HIS A 18 2.74 6.18 8.53
CA HIS A 18 3.52 6.28 7.30
C HIS A 18 3.34 5.01 6.50
N VAL A 19 3.13 5.14 5.19
CA VAL A 19 3.03 4.02 4.28
C VAL A 19 4.29 3.95 3.43
N PHE A 20 4.91 2.78 3.33
CA PHE A 20 6.09 2.53 2.54
C PHE A 20 5.74 1.59 1.39
N VAL A 21 6.05 2.03 0.17
CA VAL A 21 5.81 1.25 -1.06
C VAL A 21 7.11 1.03 -1.81
N PRO A 22 7.30 -0.13 -2.46
CA PRO A 22 8.55 -0.52 -3.12
C PRO A 22 8.67 0.10 -4.52
N GLN A 23 8.50 1.42 -4.60
CA GLN A 23 8.58 2.20 -5.84
C GLN A 23 9.15 3.58 -5.56
N GLY A 24 9.77 4.16 -6.58
CA GLY A 24 10.22 5.55 -6.52
C GLY A 24 9.05 6.56 -6.52
N LYS A 25 9.32 7.78 -6.04
CA LYS A 25 8.33 8.86 -5.93
C LYS A 25 7.68 9.21 -7.27
N ALA A 26 8.44 9.09 -8.36
CA ALA A 26 7.98 9.41 -9.71
C ALA A 26 6.84 8.47 -10.16
N GLN A 27 6.88 7.20 -9.76
CA GLN A 27 5.93 6.15 -10.15
C GLN A 27 4.61 6.21 -9.39
N ILE A 28 4.53 6.99 -8.31
CA ILE A 28 3.29 7.17 -7.54
C ILE A 28 2.36 8.14 -8.28
N ARG A 29 1.18 7.67 -8.65
CA ARG A 29 0.20 8.43 -9.44
C ARG A 29 -0.86 9.08 -8.55
N PRO A 30 -1.00 10.41 -8.54
CA PRO A 30 -2.11 11.07 -7.87
C PRO A 30 -3.38 10.97 -8.70
N TYR A 31 -4.52 10.74 -8.05
CA TYR A 31 -5.81 10.68 -8.74
C TYR A 31 -6.40 12.10 -8.82
N ALA A 32 -6.56 12.62 -10.04
CA ALA A 32 -6.93 14.01 -10.27
C ALA A 32 -8.32 14.37 -9.74
N ASN A 33 -9.22 13.38 -9.69
CA ASN A 33 -10.59 13.50 -9.22
C ASN A 33 -10.75 13.22 -7.71
N GLU A 34 -9.68 12.87 -7.00
CA GLU A 34 -9.72 12.51 -5.59
C GLU A 34 -9.07 13.59 -4.73
N GLY A 35 -9.89 14.48 -4.18
CA GLY A 35 -9.45 15.54 -3.26
C GLY A 35 -8.34 16.41 -3.85
N ASN A 36 -7.27 16.61 -3.07
CA ASN A 36 -6.14 17.46 -3.44
C ASN A 36 -4.90 16.66 -3.88
N SER A 37 -5.07 15.44 -4.38
CA SER A 37 -3.98 14.48 -4.65
C SER A 37 -2.82 15.07 -5.46
N ILE A 38 -3.11 15.76 -6.56
CA ILE A 38 -2.06 16.34 -7.42
C ILE A 38 -1.22 17.35 -6.64
N ARG A 39 -1.89 18.28 -5.93
CA ARG A 39 -1.23 19.34 -5.17
C ARG A 39 -0.43 18.79 -3.98
N LEU A 40 -0.92 17.72 -3.35
CA LEU A 40 -0.35 17.18 -2.13
C LEU A 40 0.78 16.17 -2.39
N LYS A 41 0.90 15.61 -3.60
CA LYS A 41 1.91 14.58 -3.91
C LYS A 41 3.30 14.98 -3.45
N ASP A 42 3.78 16.18 -3.80
CA ASP A 42 5.15 16.56 -3.50
C ASP A 42 5.41 16.78 -2.01
N ALA A 43 4.39 17.20 -1.27
CA ALA A 43 4.48 17.46 0.16
C ALA A 43 4.36 16.19 1.00
N LEU A 44 3.66 15.16 0.51
CA LEU A 44 3.33 13.95 1.27
C LEU A 44 4.14 12.72 0.84
N VAL A 45 4.75 12.74 -0.35
CA VAL A 45 5.50 11.61 -0.89
C VAL A 45 6.99 11.92 -0.90
N HIS A 46 7.77 11.08 -0.21
CA HIS A 46 9.20 11.23 -0.05
C HIS A 46 9.92 9.99 -0.54
N GLN A 47 10.96 10.16 -1.36
CA GLN A 47 11.87 9.07 -1.68
C GLN A 47 12.59 8.62 -0.41
N SER A 48 12.75 7.31 -0.22
CA SER A 48 13.47 6.72 0.90
C SER A 48 14.35 5.58 0.38
N SER A 49 15.66 5.70 0.50
CA SER A 49 16.58 4.61 0.15
C SER A 49 16.65 3.51 1.23
N THR A 50 16.01 3.73 2.38
CA THR A 50 16.01 2.81 3.53
C THR A 50 14.63 2.78 4.18
N LEU A 51 14.33 1.70 4.90
CA LEU A 51 13.18 1.62 5.78
C LEU A 51 13.58 2.08 7.19
N PRO A 52 12.71 2.78 7.93
CA PRO A 52 13.01 3.20 9.31
C PRO A 52 12.90 2.05 10.33
N VAL A 53 12.70 0.82 9.87
CA VAL A 53 12.40 -0.33 10.70
C VAL A 53 13.25 -1.52 10.28
N LYS A 54 13.63 -2.34 11.25
CA LYS A 54 14.27 -3.61 10.98
C LYS A 54 13.18 -4.63 10.74
N ILE A 55 13.16 -5.17 9.52
CA ILE A 55 12.29 -6.28 9.20
C ILE A 55 12.84 -7.53 9.92
N PRO A 56 12.01 -8.31 10.65
CA PRO A 56 12.46 -9.52 11.34
C PRO A 56 13.20 -10.50 10.41
N SER A 57 14.33 -11.02 10.88
CA SER A 57 15.14 -12.03 10.16
C SER A 57 14.35 -13.30 9.91
N GLY A 58 14.54 -13.93 8.75
CA GLY A 58 13.74 -15.09 8.33
C GLY A 58 12.37 -14.73 7.74
N SER A 59 12.03 -13.43 7.69
CA SER A 59 11.08 -12.96 6.69
C SER A 59 11.75 -13.05 5.32
N GLU A 60 11.02 -13.47 4.29
CA GLU A 60 11.51 -13.61 2.90
C GLU A 60 11.86 -12.26 2.24
N LEU A 61 12.21 -11.25 3.02
CA LEU A 61 12.57 -9.88 2.64
C LEU A 61 14.09 -9.66 2.59
N ASP A 62 14.90 -10.72 2.48
CA ASP A 62 16.36 -10.62 2.31
C ASP A 62 16.77 -9.81 1.05
N GLY A 63 15.83 -9.45 0.16
CA GLY A 63 16.03 -8.50 -0.95
C GLY A 63 15.39 -7.10 -0.77
N ALA A 64 14.63 -6.85 0.31
CA ALA A 64 13.87 -5.62 0.51
C ALA A 64 14.73 -4.39 0.80
N ALA A 65 15.94 -4.62 1.33
CA ALA A 65 16.92 -3.57 1.60
C ALA A 65 17.50 -2.93 0.33
N ALA A 66 17.42 -3.60 -0.83
CA ALA A 66 17.90 -3.08 -2.11
C ALA A 66 16.81 -2.37 -2.94
N ILE A 67 15.60 -2.23 -2.38
CA ILE A 67 14.47 -1.61 -3.07
C ILE A 67 14.50 -0.09 -2.86
N ASP A 68 14.22 0.65 -3.93
CA ASP A 68 13.88 2.07 -3.81
C ASP A 68 12.48 2.22 -3.21
N TRP A 69 12.42 2.64 -1.95
CA TRP A 69 11.17 2.86 -1.25
C TRP A 69 10.68 4.31 -1.44
N SER A 70 9.37 4.48 -1.38
CA SER A 70 8.75 5.77 -1.14
C SER A 70 7.92 5.73 0.13
N ARG A 71 8.04 6.78 0.94
CA ARG A 71 7.22 7.02 2.12
C ARG A 71 6.10 7.99 1.77
N ILE A 72 4.87 7.61 2.09
CA ILE A 72 3.66 8.43 1.95
C ILE A 72 3.17 8.78 3.35
N GLU A 73 2.99 10.08 3.60
CA GLU A 73 2.56 10.60 4.89
C GLU A 73 1.04 10.64 5.03
N CYS A 74 0.51 9.85 5.96
CA CYS A 74 -0.88 9.87 6.38
C CYS A 74 -0.94 10.25 7.89
N GLN A 75 -0.29 11.36 8.25
CA GLN A 75 -0.20 11.80 9.66
C GLN A 75 -1.46 12.53 10.13
N LYS A 76 -2.05 13.35 9.25
CA LYS A 76 -3.16 14.25 9.55
C LYS A 76 -4.33 14.01 8.60
N PRO A 77 -5.57 14.39 8.98
CA PRO A 77 -6.70 14.39 8.06
C PRO A 77 -6.38 15.24 6.82
N ALA A 78 -6.49 14.64 5.66
CA ALA A 78 -6.34 15.28 4.36
C ALA A 78 -7.03 14.39 3.33
N HIS A 79 -7.62 14.99 2.29
CA HIS A 79 -8.29 14.24 1.24
C HIS A 79 -7.35 14.02 0.05
N PHE A 80 -6.86 12.80 -0.14
CA PHE A 80 -6.08 12.39 -1.31
C PHE A 80 -6.21 10.88 -1.57
N LYS A 81 -5.95 10.47 -2.82
CA LYS A 81 -5.79 9.09 -3.25
C LYS A 81 -4.58 8.96 -4.17
N PHE A 82 -3.70 8.03 -3.86
CA PHE A 82 -2.52 7.68 -4.65
C PHE A 82 -2.60 6.24 -5.12
N GLY A 83 -2.39 6.00 -6.41
CA GLY A 83 -2.31 4.67 -7.00
C GLY A 83 -0.89 4.36 -7.48
N LEU A 84 -0.51 3.09 -7.43
CA LEU A 84 0.81 2.64 -7.83
C LEU A 84 0.81 1.19 -8.35
N LEU A 85 1.66 0.95 -9.33
CA LEU A 85 2.01 -0.36 -9.86
C LEU A 85 3.36 -0.76 -9.25
N VAL A 86 3.46 -1.95 -8.69
CA VAL A 86 4.64 -2.43 -7.98
C VAL A 86 5.26 -3.63 -8.71
N SER A 87 6.59 -3.68 -8.74
CA SER A 87 7.31 -4.86 -9.22
C SER A 87 7.36 -5.97 -8.15
N GLN A 88 7.20 -5.59 -6.88
CA GLN A 88 7.16 -6.51 -5.73
C GLN A 88 5.91 -6.22 -4.91
N GLY A 89 5.13 -7.26 -4.59
CA GLY A 89 3.84 -7.11 -3.94
C GLY A 89 4.01 -6.92 -2.44
N LEU A 90 4.56 -5.77 -2.07
CA LEU A 90 4.87 -5.39 -0.70
C LEU A 90 4.22 -4.05 -0.39
N LEU A 91 3.66 -3.95 0.80
CA LEU A 91 3.16 -2.71 1.38
C LEU A 91 3.51 -2.73 2.86
N LEU A 92 4.40 -1.85 3.28
CA LEU A 92 4.72 -1.67 4.69
C LEU A 92 4.00 -0.44 5.20
N SER A 93 3.59 -0.45 6.46
CA SER A 93 3.29 0.81 7.12
C SER A 93 3.69 0.75 8.58
N THR A 94 3.90 1.94 9.12
CA THR A 94 4.32 2.14 10.49
C THR A 94 3.35 3.08 11.18
N HIS A 95 2.91 2.70 12.37
CA HIS A 95 2.18 3.53 13.30
C HIS A 95 3.07 3.74 14.52
N PRO A 96 3.22 4.97 15.06
CA PRO A 96 4.11 5.20 16.21
C PRO A 96 3.71 4.36 17.42
N GLY A 97 2.43 4.00 17.56
CA GLY A 97 1.96 3.16 18.65
C GLY A 97 1.97 3.93 19.98
N PRO A 98 1.88 3.22 21.13
CA PRO A 98 1.96 3.86 22.45
C PRO A 98 3.40 4.26 22.83
N ASP A 99 4.40 3.57 22.28
CA ASP A 99 5.81 3.85 22.49
C ASP A 99 6.38 4.51 21.22
N LEU A 100 6.55 5.83 21.28
CA LEU A 100 6.95 6.63 20.12
C LEU A 100 8.33 6.24 19.56
N ASP A 101 9.17 5.60 20.37
CA ASP A 101 10.50 5.15 19.97
C ASP A 101 10.46 3.76 19.30
N ARG A 102 9.32 3.06 19.38
CA ARG A 102 9.13 1.69 18.90
C ARG A 102 7.86 1.55 18.08
N PRO A 103 7.87 2.02 16.82
CA PRO A 103 6.69 1.96 15.98
C PRO A 103 6.21 0.52 15.80
N VAL A 104 4.90 0.40 15.81
CA VAL A 104 4.20 -0.79 15.37
C VAL A 104 4.24 -0.84 13.85
N CYS A 105 4.68 -1.96 13.32
CA CYS A 105 4.90 -2.17 11.91
C CYS A 105 3.95 -3.26 11.40
N TRP A 106 3.38 -3.03 10.22
CA TRP A 106 2.71 -4.09 9.48
C TRP A 106 3.28 -4.15 8.08
N LEU A 107 3.54 -5.37 7.63
CA LEU A 107 3.90 -5.68 6.25
C LEU A 107 2.81 -6.54 5.67
N ARG A 108 2.27 -6.11 4.54
CA ARG A 108 1.36 -6.87 3.70
C ARG A 108 2.12 -7.36 2.47
N ARG A 109 1.99 -8.65 2.19
CA ARG A 109 2.56 -9.31 1.01
C ARG A 109 1.43 -9.84 0.14
N PHE A 110 1.61 -9.72 -1.17
CA PHE A 110 0.63 -10.17 -2.15
C PHE A 110 1.30 -10.49 -3.49
N PRO A 111 0.66 -11.23 -4.40
CA PRO A 111 1.18 -11.45 -5.73
C PRO A 111 1.26 -10.14 -6.54
N ALA A 112 2.46 -9.69 -6.93
CA ALA A 112 2.64 -8.60 -7.89
C ALA A 112 2.44 -9.06 -9.34
N THR A 113 1.28 -9.66 -9.61
CA THR A 113 0.93 -10.19 -10.92
C THR A 113 0.58 -9.09 -11.91
N GLN A 114 0.99 -9.27 -13.16
CA GLN A 114 0.65 -8.42 -14.29
C GLN A 114 -0.76 -8.74 -14.80
N GLY A 115 -1.44 -7.75 -15.36
CA GLY A 115 -2.77 -7.90 -15.97
C GLY A 115 -3.56 -6.59 -15.91
N PRO A 116 -4.79 -6.56 -16.44
CA PRO A 116 -5.67 -5.42 -16.27
C PRO A 116 -5.99 -5.28 -14.78
N LEU A 117 -5.86 -4.08 -14.25
CA LEU A 117 -6.08 -3.77 -12.84
C LEU A 117 -7.15 -2.70 -12.74
N GLN A 118 -7.99 -2.81 -11.71
CA GLN A 118 -8.94 -1.76 -11.43
C GLN A 118 -8.19 -0.46 -11.14
N HIS A 119 -8.67 0.62 -11.78
CA HIS A 119 -8.03 1.92 -11.79
C HIS A 119 -6.55 1.92 -12.23
N ASN A 120 -6.06 0.86 -12.89
CA ASN A 120 -4.66 0.73 -13.30
C ASN A 120 -3.67 0.94 -12.13
N ALA A 121 -3.94 0.32 -10.98
CA ALA A 121 -3.10 0.31 -9.79
C ALA A 121 -3.19 -1.04 -9.06
N GLN A 122 -2.08 -1.52 -8.50
CA GLN A 122 -2.08 -2.69 -7.61
C GLN A 122 -2.28 -2.29 -6.15
N ILE A 123 -1.78 -1.12 -5.78
CA ILE A 123 -1.95 -0.54 -4.45
C ILE A 123 -2.64 0.80 -4.63
N GLU A 124 -3.63 1.07 -3.79
CA GLU A 124 -4.17 2.42 -3.62
C GLU A 124 -4.09 2.84 -2.15
N ILE A 125 -3.71 4.09 -1.93
CA ILE A 125 -3.63 4.69 -0.61
C ILE A 125 -4.58 5.87 -0.61
N TYR A 126 -5.69 5.75 0.11
CA TYR A 126 -6.66 6.81 0.28
C TYR A 126 -6.57 7.36 1.70
N ASN A 127 -6.50 8.68 1.83
CA ASN A 127 -6.61 9.35 3.12
C ASN A 127 -7.88 10.19 3.13
N SER A 128 -8.67 10.02 4.19
CA SER A 128 -9.89 10.79 4.40
C SER A 128 -9.60 12.05 5.20
N LYS A 129 -10.28 13.15 4.85
CA LYS A 129 -10.34 14.36 5.69
C LYS A 129 -11.37 14.24 6.82
N GLU A 130 -12.29 13.27 6.74
CA GLU A 130 -13.47 13.16 7.62
C GLU A 130 -13.33 12.03 8.64
N MET A 131 -12.68 10.93 8.24
CA MET A 131 -12.48 9.75 9.08
C MET A 131 -11.08 9.74 9.70
N ASP A 132 -10.89 9.13 10.87
CA ASP A 132 -9.63 9.05 11.64
C ASP A 132 -8.59 8.05 11.10
N TYR A 133 -8.86 7.44 9.94
CA TYR A 133 -8.03 6.41 9.31
C TYR A 133 -7.62 6.77 7.87
N ALA A 134 -6.58 6.08 7.37
CA ALA A 134 -6.33 5.93 5.95
C ALA A 134 -6.70 4.52 5.48
N GLU A 135 -7.07 4.38 4.21
CA GLU A 135 -7.37 3.13 3.55
C GLU A 135 -6.18 2.68 2.71
N LEU A 136 -5.81 1.42 2.89
CA LEU A 136 -4.78 0.72 2.15
C LEU A 136 -5.44 -0.38 1.33
N GLU A 137 -5.56 -0.15 0.04
CA GLU A 137 -6.19 -1.07 -0.90
C GLU A 137 -5.12 -1.84 -1.65
N VAL A 138 -5.34 -3.15 -1.82
CA VAL A 138 -4.56 -3.95 -2.76
C VAL A 138 -5.50 -4.69 -3.70
N HIS A 139 -5.21 -4.58 -4.98
CA HIS A 139 -6.00 -5.09 -6.10
C HIS A 139 -5.33 -6.31 -6.72
N ALA A 140 -6.12 -7.34 -7.00
CA ALA A 140 -5.75 -8.41 -7.91
C ALA A 140 -6.04 -7.99 -9.36
N PRO A 141 -5.33 -8.55 -10.36
CA PRO A 141 -5.73 -8.38 -11.75
C PRO A 141 -7.16 -8.88 -11.99
N SER A 142 -7.88 -8.21 -12.88
CA SER A 142 -9.20 -8.67 -13.31
C SER A 142 -9.08 -10.03 -14.01
N SER A 143 -10.12 -10.86 -13.85
CA SER A 143 -10.16 -12.22 -14.37
C SER A 143 -11.51 -12.49 -15.00
N GLU A 144 -11.51 -13.06 -16.21
CA GLU A 144 -12.72 -13.61 -16.83
C GLU A 144 -13.00 -15.01 -16.26
N LEU A 145 -14.19 -15.20 -15.70
CA LEU A 145 -14.60 -16.47 -15.11
C LEU A 145 -15.76 -17.10 -15.90
N ALA A 146 -15.60 -18.38 -16.21
CA ALA A 146 -16.70 -19.22 -16.68
C ALA A 146 -17.62 -19.65 -15.52
N LEU A 147 -18.85 -20.05 -15.86
CA LEU A 147 -19.79 -20.59 -14.86
C LEU A 147 -19.18 -21.80 -14.13
N GLY A 148 -19.12 -21.72 -12.80
CA GLY A 148 -18.55 -22.78 -11.94
C GLY A 148 -17.05 -22.68 -11.69
N GLN A 149 -16.34 -21.77 -12.37
CA GLN A 149 -14.92 -21.52 -12.13
C GLN A 149 -14.71 -20.79 -10.79
N LYS A 150 -13.59 -21.08 -10.13
CA LYS A 150 -13.14 -20.42 -8.90
C LYS A 150 -11.85 -19.65 -9.16
N THR A 151 -11.66 -18.56 -8.41
CA THR A 151 -10.40 -17.82 -8.32
C THR A 151 -10.17 -17.36 -6.89
N SER A 152 -8.95 -16.97 -6.56
CA SER A 152 -8.53 -16.58 -5.22
C SER A 152 -7.43 -15.54 -5.27
N PHE A 153 -7.45 -14.59 -4.33
CA PHE A 153 -6.39 -13.63 -4.12
C PHE A 153 -5.89 -13.74 -2.67
N HIS A 154 -4.64 -14.17 -2.51
CA HIS A 154 -4.03 -14.45 -1.21
C HIS A 154 -3.06 -13.35 -0.79
N GLN A 155 -3.01 -13.10 0.50
CA GLN A 155 -2.19 -12.04 1.08
C GLN A 155 -1.70 -12.46 2.46
N ASP A 156 -0.43 -12.20 2.73
CA ASP A 156 0.19 -12.48 4.02
C ASP A 156 0.45 -11.20 4.79
N TRP A 157 0.33 -11.31 6.11
CA TRP A 157 0.42 -10.19 7.02
C TRP A 157 1.44 -10.51 8.10
N LEU A 158 2.47 -9.67 8.21
CA LEU A 158 3.43 -9.72 9.30
C LEU A 158 3.25 -8.47 10.15
N PHE A 159 3.04 -8.67 11.44
CA PHE A 159 2.86 -7.62 12.42
C PHE A 159 3.93 -7.73 13.50
N TRP A 160 4.63 -6.64 13.80
CA TRP A 160 5.64 -6.61 14.84
C TRP A 160 5.80 -5.21 15.43
N GLN A 161 6.41 -5.14 16.60
CA GLN A 161 6.92 -3.88 17.15
C GLN A 161 8.42 -3.81 16.85
N ASN A 162 8.89 -2.68 16.33
CA ASN A 162 10.31 -2.49 16.07
C ASN A 162 11.07 -2.47 17.42
N LEU A 163 12.07 -3.34 17.57
CA LEU A 163 12.85 -3.51 18.80
C LEU A 163 13.99 -2.50 18.91
#